data_AF-D8V3K1-F1
#
_entry.id   AF-D8V3K1-F1
#
_cell.length_a   1.000
_cell.length_b   1.000
_cell.length_c   1.000
_cell.angle_alpha   90.00
_cell.angle_beta   90.00
_cell.angle_gamma   90.00
#
_symmetry.space_group_name_H-M   'P 1'
#
loop_
_entity.id
_entity.type
_entity.pdbx_description
1 polymer ?
#
loop_
_entity_poly.entity_id
_entity_poly.type
_entity_poly.pdbx_seq_one_letter_code
_entity_poly.pdbx_strand_id
1 'polypeptide(L)'
;ERNLAQRAWVREYFAREVQPLLIPVGLDPSHPFPQVANKSLNFIVRLEGADAFGRVNEVAIVKVPRVLPRFIAVPGKVAPLGRNYVSLSSVIRAHLGDLFPGRKVTEFSQFRVTRHSDLAVDEEDVRNLRTALRQGLQQRHYGQAVRLEVSAGCSQFLLDFLQRQFDLPEAALYRVQGPVNLVRLTQLIDLVNDSALLFPGWAPRWPHQMQPGVPIMEQLRKSDMLLHQPFESFGGVLEFLREAVNDPQVLAIKQTIYRTGADSELMD
;
A
#
# COMPACT_ATOMS: atom_id res chain seq x y z
N GLU A 1 2.87 24.55 10.76
CA GLU A 1 2.07 24.21 11.95
C GLU A 1 0.58 24.38 11.67
N ARG A 2 -0.32 23.78 12.46
CA ARG A 2 -1.78 23.91 12.26
C ARG A 2 -2.35 25.06 13.07
N ASN A 3 -3.20 25.89 12.46
CA ASN A 3 -4.00 26.89 13.15
C ASN A 3 -5.14 26.25 13.98
N LEU A 4 -5.89 27.04 14.75
CA LEU A 4 -6.96 26.53 15.63
C LEU A 4 -8.07 25.78 14.86
N ALA A 5 -8.54 26.34 13.75
CA ALA A 5 -9.58 25.72 12.92
C ALA A 5 -9.12 24.38 12.34
N GLN A 6 -7.88 24.32 11.83
CA GLN A 6 -7.27 23.10 11.31
C GLN A 6 -7.08 22.05 12.41
N ARG A 7 -6.71 22.45 13.63
CA ARG A 7 -6.60 21.52 14.78
C ARG A 7 -7.95 20.94 15.16
N ALA A 8 -9.01 21.76 15.19
CA ALA A 8 -10.37 21.31 15.49
C ALA A 8 -10.87 20.31 14.44
N TRP A 9 -10.68 20.63 13.16
CA TRP A 9 -11.06 19.73 12.07
C TRP A 9 -10.27 18.41 12.09
N VAL A 10 -8.95 18.46 12.32
CA VAL A 10 -8.12 17.24 12.42
C VAL A 10 -8.57 16.36 13.57
N ARG A 11 -8.96 16.95 14.71
CA ARG A 11 -9.49 16.20 15.86
C ARG A 11 -10.80 15.49 15.52
N GLU A 12 -11.74 16.20 14.89
CA GLU A 12 -13.01 15.63 14.45
C GLU A 12 -12.80 14.50 13.44
N TYR A 13 -11.95 14.74 12.43
CA TYR A 13 -11.60 13.74 11.44
C TYR A 13 -10.94 12.51 12.07
N PHE A 14 -10.03 12.72 13.03
CA PHE A 14 -9.40 11.62 13.75
C PHE A 14 -10.44 10.78 14.50
N ALA A 15 -11.29 11.41 15.31
CA ALA A 15 -12.28 10.71 16.12
C ALA A 15 -13.31 9.95 15.27
N ARG A 16 -13.73 10.52 14.13
CA ARG A 16 -14.77 9.94 13.27
C ARG A 16 -14.24 8.88 12.30
N GLU A 17 -13.11 9.15 11.64
CA GLU A 17 -12.66 8.35 10.49
C GLU A 17 -11.44 7.47 10.80
N VAL A 18 -10.56 7.92 11.71
CA VAL A 18 -9.25 7.27 11.93
C VAL A 18 -9.28 6.39 13.16
N GLN A 19 -9.62 6.95 14.32
CA GLN A 19 -9.60 6.29 15.62
C GLN A 19 -10.38 4.96 15.64
N PRO A 20 -11.59 4.84 15.05
CA PRO A 20 -12.34 3.58 15.07
C PRO A 20 -11.62 2.42 14.37
N LEU A 21 -10.68 2.72 13.47
CA LEU A 21 -9.91 1.74 12.72
C LEU A 21 -8.51 1.47 13.32
N LEU A 22 -8.12 2.20 14.38
CA LEU A 22 -6.85 1.99 15.05
C LEU A 22 -7.04 1.01 16.22
N ILE A 23 -6.19 -0.01 16.25
CA ILE A 23 -6.17 -1.00 17.34
C ILE A 23 -4.83 -0.84 18.06
N PRO A 24 -4.77 -0.09 19.17
CA PRO A 24 -3.58 -0.05 20.02
C PRO A 24 -3.43 -1.38 20.76
N VAL A 25 -2.21 -1.91 20.81
CA VAL A 25 -1.86 -3.15 21.50
C VAL A 25 -0.72 -2.86 22.47
N GLY A 26 -1.00 -2.90 23.78
CA GLY A 26 0.03 -2.87 24.81
C GLY A 26 0.76 -4.22 24.85
N LEU A 27 2.08 -4.19 24.95
CA LEU A 27 2.91 -5.39 24.93
C LEU A 27 3.15 -5.91 26.35
N ASP A 28 2.84 -7.18 26.57
CA ASP A 28 3.09 -7.91 27.82
C ASP A 28 3.24 -9.42 27.52
N PRO A 29 3.61 -10.27 28.50
CA PRO A 29 3.76 -11.70 28.26
C PRO A 29 2.51 -12.40 27.70
N SER A 30 1.31 -11.89 27.98
CA SER A 30 0.04 -12.39 27.46
C SER A 30 -0.35 -11.77 26.12
N HIS A 31 0.21 -10.60 25.78
CA HIS A 31 0.01 -9.87 24.53
C HIS A 31 1.36 -9.61 23.86
N PRO A 32 1.95 -10.63 23.20
CA PRO A 32 3.25 -10.47 22.56
C PRO A 32 3.18 -9.51 21.37
N PHE A 33 4.35 -9.13 20.87
CA PHE A 33 4.46 -8.25 19.73
C PHE A 33 3.61 -8.76 18.53
N PRO A 34 2.67 -7.94 18.02
CA PRO A 34 1.76 -8.39 16.99
C PRO A 34 2.48 -8.58 15.65
N GLN A 35 2.02 -9.53 14.84
CA GLN A 35 2.46 -9.57 13.45
C GLN A 35 2.11 -8.27 12.72
N VAL A 36 3.14 -7.61 12.19
CA VAL A 36 3.02 -6.43 11.34
C VAL A 36 3.18 -6.82 9.87
N ALA A 37 2.22 -6.38 9.05
CA ALA A 37 2.21 -6.66 7.63
C ALA A 37 3.39 -5.97 6.91
N ASN A 38 3.95 -6.65 5.91
CA ASN A 38 5.03 -6.13 5.07
C ASN A 38 4.68 -4.72 4.55
N LYS A 39 5.60 -3.77 4.67
CA LYS A 39 5.50 -2.38 4.20
C LYS A 39 4.29 -1.59 4.77
N SER A 40 3.67 -2.01 5.87
CA SER A 40 2.63 -1.21 6.54
C SER A 40 3.23 -0.07 7.37
N LEU A 41 2.45 0.99 7.60
CA LEU A 41 2.79 2.03 8.57
C LEU A 41 2.35 1.54 9.95
N ASN A 42 3.24 1.66 10.94
CA ASN A 42 2.94 1.36 12.32
C ASN A 42 3.57 2.44 13.22
N PHE A 43 3.07 2.54 14.44
CA PHE A 43 3.69 3.35 15.50
C PHE A 43 4.09 2.43 16.64
N ILE A 44 5.28 2.66 17.19
CA ILE A 44 5.69 2.13 18.49
C ILE A 44 5.69 3.28 19.49
N VAL A 45 5.20 3.00 20.69
CA VAL A 45 4.94 4.00 21.72
C VAL A 45 5.46 3.50 23.05
N ARG A 46 6.20 4.34 23.77
CA ARG A 46 6.56 4.12 25.18
C ARG A 46 5.56 4.81 26.07
N LEU A 47 5.07 4.09 27.06
CA LEU A 47 3.98 4.50 27.95
C LEU A 47 4.46 4.49 29.41
N GLU A 48 4.05 5.52 30.14
CA GLU A 48 4.23 5.64 31.58
C GLU A 48 2.86 5.59 32.28
N GLY A 49 2.83 5.04 33.50
CA GLY A 49 1.62 4.87 34.31
C GLY A 49 0.89 3.55 34.02
N ALA A 50 -0.15 3.29 34.81
CA ALA A 50 -1.03 2.14 34.68
C ALA A 50 -2.22 2.46 33.77
N ASP A 51 -2.69 1.46 33.02
CA ASP A 51 -3.94 1.61 32.27
C ASP A 51 -5.18 1.57 33.19
N ALA A 52 -6.38 1.74 32.61
CA ALA A 52 -7.65 1.68 33.35
C ALA A 52 -7.89 0.35 34.10
N PHE A 53 -7.10 -0.69 33.82
CA PHE A 53 -7.17 -2.03 34.42
C PHE A 53 -5.96 -2.32 35.32
N GLY A 54 -5.12 -1.32 35.62
CA GLY A 54 -3.94 -1.48 36.49
C GLY A 54 -2.72 -2.13 35.81
N ARG A 55 -2.75 -2.36 34.49
CA ARG A 55 -1.63 -2.98 33.75
C ARG A 55 -0.55 -1.96 33.47
N VAL A 56 0.71 -2.37 33.64
CA VAL A 56 1.90 -1.52 33.47
C VAL A 56 2.74 -2.02 32.30
N ASN A 57 2.21 -1.89 31.09
CA ASN A 57 2.91 -2.31 29.88
C ASN A 57 3.72 -1.14 29.33
N GLU A 58 5.04 -1.18 29.37
CA GLU A 58 5.90 -0.04 28.99
C GLU A 58 5.83 0.30 27.49
N VAL A 59 5.57 -0.68 26.63
CA VAL A 59 5.56 -0.50 25.18
C VAL A 59 4.20 -0.85 24.60
N ALA A 60 3.76 -0.08 23.60
CA ALA A 60 2.58 -0.37 22.81
C ALA A 60 2.82 -0.17 21.31
N ILE A 61 2.04 -0.87 20.49
CA ILE A 61 2.05 -0.78 19.04
C ILE A 61 0.69 -0.33 18.54
N VAL A 62 0.68 0.61 17.59
CA VAL A 62 -0.52 1.00 16.85
C VAL A 62 -0.32 0.62 15.39
N LYS A 63 -1.09 -0.37 14.93
CA LYS A 63 -1.11 -0.78 13.52
C LYS A 63 -2.01 0.18 12.74
N VAL A 64 -1.54 0.68 11.60
CA VAL A 64 -2.33 1.58 10.76
C VAL A 64 -2.85 0.83 9.51
N PRO A 65 -4.16 0.54 9.43
CA PRO A 65 -4.75 -0.17 8.30
C PRO A 65 -4.43 0.47 6.95
N ARG A 66 -4.38 -0.35 5.90
CA ARG A 66 -4.10 0.11 4.53
C ARG A 66 -5.28 0.83 3.88
N VAL A 67 -6.50 0.58 4.35
CA VAL A 67 -7.73 1.23 3.88
C VAL A 67 -7.75 2.73 4.17
N LEU A 68 -7.05 3.17 5.23
CA LEU A 68 -6.95 4.59 5.55
C LEU A 68 -6.12 5.34 4.50
N PRO A 69 -6.60 6.48 3.98
CA PRO A 69 -5.86 7.30 3.04
C PRO A 69 -4.59 7.85 3.71
N ARG A 70 -3.47 7.92 2.97
CA ARG A 70 -2.20 8.41 3.53
C ARG A 70 -2.11 9.93 3.55
N PHE A 71 -2.82 10.57 2.62
CA PHE A 71 -3.02 12.00 2.58
C PHE A 71 -4.52 12.31 2.55
N ILE A 72 -4.91 13.34 3.31
CA ILE A 72 -6.30 13.77 3.44
C ILE A 72 -6.35 15.25 3.03
N ALA A 73 -7.26 15.57 2.11
CA ALA A 73 -7.53 16.94 1.72
C ALA A 73 -8.22 17.69 2.88
N VAL A 74 -7.68 18.83 3.25
CA VAL A 74 -8.29 19.72 4.24
C VAL A 74 -9.34 20.59 3.51
N PRO A 75 -10.60 20.64 3.98
CA PRO A 75 -11.63 21.43 3.31
C PRO A 75 -11.25 22.91 3.19
N GLY A 76 -11.59 23.55 2.06
CA GLY A 76 -11.28 24.96 1.82
C GLY A 76 -11.86 25.91 2.90
N LYS A 77 -13.01 25.56 3.50
CA LYS A 77 -13.57 26.31 4.64
C LYS A 77 -12.68 26.33 5.90
N VAL A 78 -11.81 25.33 6.06
CA VAL A 78 -10.86 25.19 7.19
C VAL A 78 -9.50 25.78 6.82
N ALA A 79 -9.11 25.69 5.55
CA ALA A 79 -7.84 26.20 5.02
C ALA A 79 -8.09 26.93 3.68
N PRO A 80 -8.46 28.23 3.73
CA PRO A 80 -8.92 28.98 2.55
C PRO A 80 -7.82 29.34 1.56
N LEU A 81 -6.55 29.27 1.99
CA LEU A 81 -5.40 29.61 1.15
C LEU A 81 -4.81 28.35 0.50
N GLY A 82 -5.06 28.19 -0.80
CA GLY A 82 -4.49 27.10 -1.60
C GLY A 82 -5.06 25.71 -1.30
N ARG A 83 -4.46 24.68 -1.91
CA ARG A 83 -4.83 23.27 -1.68
C ARG A 83 -4.02 22.72 -0.51
N ASN A 84 -4.70 22.38 0.58
CA ASN A 84 -4.07 21.93 1.82
C ASN A 84 -4.30 20.44 2.03
N TYR A 85 -3.23 19.71 2.37
CA TYR A 85 -3.28 18.29 2.65
C TYR A 85 -2.60 17.99 3.98
N VAL A 86 -3.11 17.01 4.70
CA VAL A 86 -2.51 16.50 5.93
C VAL A 86 -2.15 15.03 5.76
N SER A 87 -0.96 14.64 6.22
CA SER A 87 -0.59 13.23 6.23
C SER A 87 -1.27 12.50 7.38
N LEU A 88 -1.69 11.26 7.15
CA LEU A 88 -2.27 10.39 8.17
C LEU A 88 -1.34 10.23 9.37
N SER A 89 -0.03 10.09 9.12
CA SER A 89 0.97 10.04 10.18
C SER A 89 0.93 11.26 11.10
N SER A 90 0.71 12.45 10.53
CA SER A 90 0.61 13.70 11.28
C SER A 90 -0.71 13.83 12.04
N VAL A 91 -1.80 13.26 11.52
CA VAL A 91 -3.09 13.16 12.22
C VAL A 91 -2.94 12.25 13.44
N ILE A 92 -2.45 11.02 13.24
CA ILE A 92 -2.26 10.03 14.32
C ILE A 92 -1.28 10.56 15.37
N ARG A 93 -0.14 11.13 14.96
CA ARG A 93 0.84 11.72 15.90
C ARG A 93 0.20 12.77 16.83
N ALA A 94 -0.68 13.61 16.31
CA ALA A 94 -1.30 14.69 17.10
C ALA A 94 -2.32 14.19 18.14
N HIS A 95 -2.82 12.97 17.95
CA HIS A 95 -3.86 12.35 18.78
C HIS A 95 -3.39 11.00 19.35
N LEU A 96 -2.08 10.76 19.39
CA LEU A 96 -1.54 9.48 19.82
C LEU A 96 -1.85 9.21 21.30
N GLY A 97 -1.85 10.26 22.12
CA GLY A 97 -2.25 10.17 23.54
C GLY A 97 -3.72 9.78 23.72
N ASP A 98 -4.60 10.18 22.81
CA ASP A 98 -6.04 9.88 22.86
C ASP A 98 -6.33 8.37 22.71
N LEU A 99 -5.35 7.60 22.19
CA LEU A 99 -5.42 6.13 22.07
C LEU A 99 -5.06 5.39 23.37
N PHE A 100 -4.49 6.07 24.37
CA PHE A 100 -4.00 5.47 25.60
C PHE A 100 -4.55 6.20 26.84
N PRO A 101 -5.87 6.13 27.09
CA PRO A 101 -6.50 6.83 28.20
C PRO A 101 -5.89 6.39 29.54
N GLY A 102 -5.62 7.37 30.42
CA GLY A 102 -4.99 7.14 31.73
C GLY A 102 -3.48 6.94 31.70
N ARG A 103 -2.85 6.90 30.52
CA ARG A 103 -1.41 6.69 30.36
C ARG A 103 -0.74 7.86 29.67
N LYS A 104 0.52 8.09 30.00
CA LYS A 104 1.32 9.16 29.39
C LYS A 104 2.20 8.58 28.29
N VAL A 105 2.06 9.09 27.08
CA VAL A 105 2.99 8.81 25.98
C VAL A 105 4.27 9.61 26.21
N THR A 106 5.38 8.93 26.50
CA THR A 106 6.68 9.57 26.75
C THR A 106 7.53 9.65 25.48
N GLU A 107 7.52 8.58 24.68
CA GLU A 107 8.27 8.48 23.44
C GLU A 107 7.41 7.77 22.40
N PHE A 108 7.63 8.08 21.12
CA PHE A 108 7.02 7.33 20.03
C PHE A 108 7.88 7.39 18.78
N SER A 109 7.70 6.42 17.88
CA SER A 109 8.30 6.44 16.55
C SER A 109 7.38 5.80 15.53
N GLN A 110 7.37 6.33 14.32
CA GLN A 110 6.80 5.62 13.17
C GLN A 110 7.80 4.58 12.73
N PHE A 111 7.33 3.38 12.40
CA PHE A 111 8.17 2.35 11.83
C PHE A 111 7.48 1.57 10.72
N ARG A 112 8.30 0.97 9.86
CA ARG A 112 7.90 0.13 8.75
C ARG A 112 8.92 -0.99 8.59
N VAL A 113 8.41 -2.21 8.41
CA VAL A 113 9.26 -3.37 8.10
C VAL A 113 9.07 -3.73 6.64
N THR A 114 10.18 -3.95 5.93
CA THR A 114 10.17 -4.66 4.66
C THR A 114 10.54 -6.11 4.92
N ARG A 115 9.73 -7.01 4.37
CA ARG A 115 9.89 -8.45 4.49
C ARG A 115 10.26 -9.05 3.16
N HIS A 116 11.04 -10.12 3.24
CA HIS A 116 11.35 -10.99 2.13
C HIS A 116 10.05 -11.46 1.45
N SER A 117 10.16 -11.70 0.16
CA SER A 117 9.02 -11.94 -0.70
C SER A 117 9.11 -13.28 -1.44
N ASP A 118 10.11 -14.12 -1.08
CA ASP A 118 10.16 -15.47 -1.64
C ASP A 118 8.90 -16.25 -1.33
N LEU A 119 8.57 -17.06 -2.31
CA LEU A 119 7.64 -18.16 -2.20
C LEU A 119 8.47 -19.41 -2.46
N ALA A 120 9.12 -19.94 -1.41
CA ALA A 120 9.68 -21.27 -1.49
C ALA A 120 8.51 -22.26 -1.36
N VAL A 121 8.07 -22.82 -2.48
CA VAL A 121 7.15 -23.96 -2.50
C VAL A 121 7.95 -25.12 -3.04
N ASP A 122 8.13 -26.16 -2.23
CA ASP A 122 8.73 -27.39 -2.69
C ASP A 122 7.73 -28.09 -3.63
N GLU A 123 8.06 -28.14 -4.92
CA GLU A 123 7.17 -28.72 -5.93
C GLU A 123 7.06 -30.25 -5.77
N GLU A 124 8.03 -30.90 -5.13
CA GLU A 124 8.04 -32.34 -4.90
C GLU A 124 7.11 -32.76 -3.75
N ASP A 125 6.94 -31.89 -2.75
CA ASP A 125 6.12 -32.17 -1.56
C ASP A 125 4.62 -31.82 -1.73
N VAL A 126 4.22 -31.20 -2.85
CA VAL A 126 2.89 -30.62 -3.00
C VAL A 126 2.11 -31.25 -4.16
N ARG A 127 1.10 -32.06 -3.83
CA ARG A 127 0.16 -32.65 -4.81
C ARG A 127 -0.63 -31.64 -5.66
N ASN A 128 -0.80 -30.40 -5.17
CA ASN A 128 -1.50 -29.32 -5.87
C ASN A 128 -0.77 -27.99 -5.70
N LEU A 129 0.19 -27.74 -6.60
CA LEU A 129 1.02 -26.53 -6.62
C LEU A 129 0.19 -25.24 -6.59
N ARG A 130 -0.94 -25.18 -7.31
CA ARG A 130 -1.82 -24.00 -7.34
C ARG A 130 -2.35 -23.64 -5.94
N THR A 131 -2.73 -24.64 -5.15
CA THR A 131 -3.28 -24.42 -3.81
C THR A 131 -2.20 -23.97 -2.84
N ALA A 132 -1.02 -24.59 -2.88
CA ALA A 132 0.12 -24.16 -2.07
C ALA A 132 0.59 -22.75 -2.43
N LEU A 133 0.66 -22.40 -3.72
CA LEU A 133 0.97 -21.04 -4.16
C LEU A 133 -0.06 -20.03 -3.66
N ARG A 134 -1.36 -20.33 -3.71
CA ARG A 134 -2.41 -19.43 -3.15
C ARG A 134 -2.22 -19.19 -1.66
N GLN A 135 -1.91 -20.24 -0.89
CA GLN A 135 -1.67 -20.14 0.54
C GLN A 135 -0.38 -19.37 0.85
N GLY A 136 0.71 -19.68 0.14
CA GLY A 136 1.98 -18.96 0.27
C GLY A 136 1.85 -17.47 -0.06
N LEU A 137 1.06 -17.12 -1.09
CA LEU A 137 0.78 -15.73 -1.44
C LEU A 137 0.08 -14.95 -0.32
N GLN A 138 -0.82 -15.59 0.43
CA GLN A 138 -1.46 -14.95 1.60
C GLN A 138 -0.44 -14.72 2.73
N GLN A 139 0.44 -15.69 2.98
CA GLN A 139 1.45 -15.61 4.04
C GLN A 139 2.64 -14.71 3.69
N ARG A 140 2.85 -14.38 2.41
CA ARG A 140 3.93 -13.50 1.92
C ARG A 140 4.00 -12.15 2.64
N HIS A 141 2.88 -11.65 3.17
CA HIS A 141 2.87 -10.43 3.96
C HIS A 141 3.59 -10.52 5.31
N TYR A 142 3.92 -11.74 5.77
CA TYR A 142 4.48 -12.03 7.08
C TYR A 142 5.80 -12.82 7.03
N GLY A 143 6.43 -12.92 5.85
CA GLY A 143 7.75 -13.54 5.68
C GLY A 143 8.87 -12.86 6.49
N GLN A 144 10.09 -13.38 6.40
CA GLN A 144 11.23 -12.87 7.20
C GLN A 144 11.44 -11.36 7.03
N ALA A 145 11.66 -10.65 8.14
CA ALA A 145 12.03 -9.23 8.08
C ALA A 145 13.43 -9.08 7.48
N VAL A 146 13.61 -8.10 6.60
CA VAL A 146 14.91 -7.84 5.95
C VAL A 146 15.35 -6.38 6.06
N ARG A 147 14.43 -5.48 6.41
CA ARG A 147 14.73 -4.07 6.62
C ARG A 147 13.75 -3.44 7.59
N LEU A 148 14.26 -2.64 8.52
CA LEU A 148 13.45 -1.82 9.42
C LEU A 148 13.75 -0.34 9.17
N GLU A 149 12.70 0.42 8.88
CA GLU A 149 12.75 1.87 8.72
C GLU A 149 12.04 2.50 9.92
N VAL A 150 12.69 3.43 10.62
CA VAL A 150 12.12 4.20 11.74
C VAL A 150 12.28 5.70 11.51
N SER A 151 11.43 6.53 12.12
CA SER A 151 11.65 7.99 12.11
C SER A 151 13.02 8.36 12.68
N ALA A 152 13.66 9.41 12.14
CA ALA A 152 14.98 9.86 12.58
C ALA A 152 15.05 10.13 14.10
N GLY A 153 13.99 10.72 14.66
CA GLY A 153 13.85 10.99 16.10
C GLY A 153 13.46 9.77 16.97
N CYS A 154 13.51 8.55 16.45
CA CYS A 154 13.28 7.34 17.23
C CYS A 154 14.29 7.27 18.38
N SER A 155 13.85 7.06 19.62
CA SER A 155 14.78 6.85 20.73
C SER A 155 15.57 5.56 20.53
N GLN A 156 16.74 5.48 21.18
CA GLN A 156 17.55 4.26 21.12
C GLN A 156 16.81 3.08 21.76
N PHE A 157 16.08 3.32 22.85
CA PHE A 157 15.23 2.31 23.50
C PHE A 157 14.23 1.67 22.53
N LEU A 158 13.44 2.47 21.80
CA LEU A 158 12.46 1.96 20.85
C LEU A 158 13.10 1.32 19.62
N LEU A 159 14.27 1.82 19.18
CA LEU A 159 15.02 1.23 18.08
C LEU A 159 15.53 -0.16 18.44
N ASP A 160 16.22 -0.29 19.58
CA ASP A 160 16.77 -1.56 20.06
C ASP A 160 15.67 -2.59 20.29
N PHE A 161 14.53 -2.14 20.85
CA PHE A 161 13.36 -2.99 21.03
C PHE A 161 12.89 -3.58 19.69
N LEU A 162 12.67 -2.74 18.69
CA LEU A 162 12.24 -3.20 17.36
C LEU A 162 13.31 -4.05 16.66
N GLN A 163 14.59 -3.71 16.81
CA GLN A 163 15.70 -4.47 16.23
C GLN A 163 15.73 -5.90 16.75
N ARG A 164 15.67 -6.08 18.09
CA ARG A 164 15.62 -7.40 18.72
C ARG A 164 14.36 -8.16 18.31
N GLN A 165 13.22 -7.48 18.27
CA GLN A 165 11.95 -8.08 17.91
C GLN A 165 11.91 -8.66 16.48
N PHE A 166 12.60 -8.02 15.54
CA PHE A 166 12.68 -8.48 14.15
C PHE A 166 13.93 -9.28 13.84
N ASP A 167 14.82 -9.46 14.80
CA ASP A 167 16.11 -10.15 14.66
C ASP A 167 16.90 -9.63 13.45
N LEU A 168 17.11 -8.31 13.42
CA LEU A 168 17.77 -7.62 12.31
C LEU A 168 19.18 -7.13 12.68
N PRO A 169 20.17 -7.30 11.78
CA PRO A 169 21.47 -6.68 11.94
C PRO A 169 21.36 -5.15 11.82
N GLU A 170 22.32 -4.42 12.40
CA GLU A 170 22.33 -2.95 12.38
C GLU A 170 22.31 -2.39 10.95
N ALA A 171 22.99 -3.05 10.01
CA ALA A 171 23.02 -2.65 8.60
C ALA A 171 21.63 -2.69 7.91
N ALA A 172 20.65 -3.41 8.48
CA ALA A 172 19.28 -3.46 7.98
C ALA A 172 18.37 -2.38 8.59
N LEU A 173 18.92 -1.50 9.45
CA LEU A 173 18.20 -0.44 10.15
C LEU A 173 18.40 0.91 9.47
N TYR A 174 17.30 1.61 9.23
CA TYR A 174 17.32 2.90 8.55
C TYR A 174 16.54 3.93 9.37
N ARG A 175 17.25 4.92 9.89
CA ARG A 175 16.65 6.13 10.45
C ARG A 175 16.35 7.10 9.31
N VAL A 176 15.07 7.36 9.06
CA VAL A 176 14.64 8.20 7.93
C VAL A 176 14.25 9.61 8.37
N GLN A 177 14.72 10.60 7.61
CA GLN A 177 14.28 11.99 7.74
C GLN A 177 12.92 12.14 7.05
N GLY A 178 11.84 12.24 7.82
CA GLY A 178 10.46 12.33 7.31
C GLY A 178 9.69 11.00 7.38
N PRO A 179 8.72 10.76 6.48
CA PRO A 179 7.87 9.57 6.55
C PRO A 179 8.60 8.30 6.10
N VAL A 180 8.39 7.18 6.79
CA VAL A 180 8.95 5.83 6.51
C VAL A 180 8.50 5.20 5.18
N ASN A 181 7.75 5.93 4.35
CA ASN A 181 7.26 5.43 3.06
C ASN A 181 6.98 6.58 2.09
N LEU A 182 8.03 7.14 1.49
CA LEU A 182 7.93 8.24 0.53
C LEU A 182 7.11 7.89 -0.71
N VAL A 183 7.04 6.62 -1.12
CA VAL A 183 6.21 6.19 -2.26
C VAL A 183 4.74 6.58 -2.06
N ARG A 184 4.27 6.74 -0.81
CA ARG A 184 2.88 7.18 -0.56
C ARG A 184 2.61 8.63 -0.98
N LEU A 185 3.64 9.43 -1.24
CA LEU A 185 3.48 10.77 -1.78
C LEU A 185 2.88 10.76 -3.20
N THR A 186 2.95 9.64 -3.94
CA THR A 186 2.30 9.56 -5.25
C THR A 186 0.79 9.75 -5.16
N GLN A 187 0.16 9.42 -4.02
CA GLN A 187 -1.26 9.70 -3.79
C GLN A 187 -1.58 11.21 -3.89
N LEU A 188 -0.62 12.09 -3.63
CA LEU A 188 -0.82 13.54 -3.79
C LEU A 188 -1.01 13.92 -5.25
N ILE A 189 -0.45 13.17 -6.21
CA ILE A 189 -0.61 13.44 -7.64
C ILE A 189 -2.11 13.36 -7.99
N ASP A 190 -2.75 12.25 -7.62
CA ASP A 190 -4.19 12.02 -7.86
C ASP A 190 -5.08 12.95 -7.01
N LEU A 191 -4.65 13.32 -5.81
CA LEU A 191 -5.42 14.23 -4.94
C LEU A 191 -5.33 15.70 -5.37
N VAL A 192 -4.22 16.10 -5.98
CA VAL A 192 -4.04 17.44 -6.55
C VAL A 192 -4.75 17.53 -7.89
N ASN A 193 -4.61 16.49 -8.73
CA ASN A 193 -5.24 16.33 -10.03
C ASN A 193 -5.25 17.62 -10.87
N ASP A 194 -4.12 18.31 -10.92
CA ASP A 194 -3.98 19.54 -11.68
C ASP A 194 -3.36 19.24 -13.04
N SER A 195 -4.11 19.41 -14.12
CA SER A 195 -3.60 19.14 -15.47
C SER A 195 -2.38 19.99 -15.83
N ALA A 196 -2.21 21.17 -15.22
CA ALA A 196 -1.04 22.01 -15.44
C ALA A 196 0.23 21.47 -14.77
N LEU A 197 0.09 20.54 -13.80
CA LEU A 197 1.20 19.90 -13.08
C LEU A 197 1.45 18.45 -13.55
N LEU A 198 0.69 17.97 -14.53
CA LEU A 198 0.78 16.62 -15.05
C LEU A 198 1.37 16.62 -16.46
N PHE A 199 1.92 15.48 -16.86
CA PHE A 199 2.22 15.26 -18.27
C PHE A 199 0.94 15.33 -19.09
N PRO A 200 0.97 15.87 -20.33
CA PRO A 200 -0.16 15.80 -21.23
C PRO A 200 -0.67 14.35 -21.35
N GLY A 201 -1.98 14.18 -21.27
CA GLY A 201 -2.60 12.87 -21.46
C GLY A 201 -2.22 12.30 -22.84
N TRP A 202 -1.87 11.02 -22.87
CA TRP A 202 -1.60 10.29 -24.10
C TRP A 202 -2.75 9.32 -24.39
N ALA A 203 -3.45 9.54 -25.49
CA ALA A 203 -4.44 8.60 -26.02
C ALA A 203 -3.79 7.78 -27.14
N PRO A 204 -3.62 6.46 -26.97
CA PRO A 204 -3.05 5.62 -28.03
C PRO A 204 -3.99 5.59 -29.24
N ARG A 205 -3.42 5.61 -30.45
CA ARG A 205 -4.22 5.52 -31.68
C ARG A 205 -4.52 4.06 -32.01
N TRP A 206 -5.56 3.82 -32.80
CA TRP A 206 -5.77 2.49 -33.36
C TRP A 206 -4.52 2.02 -34.15
N PRO A 207 -4.12 0.72 -34.09
CA PRO A 207 -2.95 0.24 -34.81
C PRO A 207 -3.03 0.57 -36.30
N HIS A 208 -1.98 1.20 -36.83
CA HIS A 208 -1.97 1.72 -38.21
C HIS A 208 -2.06 0.60 -39.26
N GLN A 209 -1.52 -0.57 -38.94
CA GLN A 209 -1.55 -1.74 -39.82
C GLN A 209 -2.90 -2.48 -39.80
N MET A 210 -3.83 -2.11 -38.91
CA MET A 210 -5.16 -2.71 -38.80
C MET A 210 -6.22 -1.79 -39.39
N GLN A 211 -6.94 -2.26 -40.39
CA GLN A 211 -8.07 -1.54 -40.97
C GLN A 211 -9.34 -1.80 -40.15
N PRO A 212 -9.97 -0.75 -39.56
CA PRO A 212 -11.22 -0.92 -38.84
C PRO A 212 -12.34 -1.45 -39.75
N GLY A 213 -13.17 -2.36 -39.22
CA GLY A 213 -14.31 -2.93 -39.94
C GLY A 213 -13.98 -4.03 -40.94
N VAL A 214 -12.70 -4.33 -41.17
CA VAL A 214 -12.25 -5.49 -41.94
C VAL A 214 -11.86 -6.61 -40.96
N PRO A 215 -12.26 -7.88 -41.17
CA PRO A 215 -11.88 -8.97 -40.27
C PRO A 215 -10.35 -9.06 -40.10
N ILE A 216 -9.88 -9.05 -38.87
CA ILE A 216 -8.47 -9.02 -38.51
C ILE A 216 -7.79 -10.31 -38.97
N MET A 217 -8.46 -11.46 -38.87
CA MET A 217 -7.95 -12.75 -39.35
C MET A 217 -7.70 -12.72 -40.86
N GLU A 218 -8.55 -12.04 -41.66
CA GLU A 218 -8.33 -11.90 -43.10
C GLU A 218 -7.15 -11.00 -43.43
N GLN A 219 -6.94 -9.95 -42.64
CA GLN A 219 -5.80 -9.05 -42.81
C GLN A 219 -4.48 -9.75 -42.46
N LEU A 220 -4.44 -10.52 -41.36
CA LEU A 220 -3.27 -11.32 -40.95
C LEU A 220 -2.86 -12.38 -41.97
N ARG A 221 -3.81 -12.92 -42.75
CA ARG A 221 -3.49 -13.85 -43.85
C ARG A 221 -2.71 -13.17 -44.99
N LYS A 222 -2.82 -11.85 -45.13
CA LYS A 222 -2.17 -11.09 -46.22
C LYS A 222 -0.76 -10.65 -45.86
N SER A 223 -0.54 -10.26 -44.60
CA SER A 223 0.76 -9.81 -44.11
C SER A 223 0.85 -9.86 -42.59
N ASP A 224 2.07 -10.00 -42.07
CA ASP A 224 2.36 -9.82 -40.65
C ASP A 224 1.94 -8.44 -40.16
N MET A 225 1.54 -8.35 -38.89
CA MET A 225 1.17 -7.11 -38.22
C MET A 225 2.07 -6.83 -37.02
N LEU A 226 2.63 -5.61 -36.97
CA LEU A 226 3.39 -5.11 -35.82
C LEU A 226 2.57 -4.03 -35.10
N LEU A 227 2.38 -4.20 -33.80
CA LEU A 227 1.73 -3.23 -32.92
C LEU A 227 2.76 -2.60 -31.98
N HIS A 228 2.86 -1.28 -31.98
CA HIS A 228 3.84 -0.52 -31.19
C HIS A 228 3.18 0.18 -30.00
N GLN A 229 3.13 -0.51 -28.86
CA GLN A 229 2.65 0.06 -27.60
C GLN A 229 3.72 0.91 -26.90
N PRO A 230 3.35 1.97 -26.14
CA PRO A 230 1.99 2.45 -25.85
C PRO A 230 1.46 3.45 -26.89
N PHE A 231 2.07 3.56 -28.08
CA PHE A 231 1.64 4.53 -29.10
C PHE A 231 0.38 4.09 -29.83
N GLU A 232 0.27 2.78 -30.04
CA GLU A 232 -0.90 2.11 -30.60
C GLU A 232 -1.69 1.38 -29.50
N SER A 233 -3.01 1.35 -29.67
CA SER A 233 -3.96 0.85 -28.69
C SER A 233 -3.86 -0.66 -28.57
N PHE A 234 -3.90 -1.16 -27.33
CA PHE A 234 -4.08 -2.59 -27.08
C PHE A 234 -5.44 -3.11 -27.55
N GLY A 235 -6.39 -2.21 -27.84
CA GLY A 235 -7.70 -2.56 -28.38
C GLY A 235 -7.64 -3.43 -29.65
N GLY A 236 -6.59 -3.30 -30.48
CA GLY A 236 -6.40 -4.17 -31.64
C GLY A 236 -6.23 -5.65 -31.26
N VAL A 237 -5.49 -5.93 -30.17
CA VAL A 237 -5.33 -7.30 -29.64
C VAL A 237 -6.65 -7.81 -29.05
N LEU A 238 -7.41 -6.94 -28.38
CA LEU A 238 -8.71 -7.30 -27.83
C LEU A 238 -9.72 -7.64 -28.93
N GLU A 239 -9.80 -6.84 -29.99
CA GLU A 239 -10.67 -7.14 -31.14
C GLU A 239 -10.25 -8.43 -31.87
N PHE A 240 -8.94 -8.66 -32.03
CA PHE A 240 -8.44 -9.92 -32.58
C PHE A 240 -8.90 -11.13 -31.77
N LEU A 241 -8.81 -11.05 -30.44
CA LEU A 241 -9.27 -12.12 -29.56
C LEU A 241 -10.80 -12.28 -29.60
N ARG A 242 -11.56 -11.17 -29.63
CA ARG A 242 -13.02 -11.20 -29.77
C ARG A 242 -13.45 -11.85 -31.08
N GLU A 243 -12.80 -11.52 -32.19
CA GLU A 243 -13.04 -12.15 -33.48
C GLU A 243 -12.74 -13.66 -33.40
N ALA A 244 -11.60 -14.03 -32.82
CA ALA A 244 -11.21 -15.43 -32.67
C ALA A 244 -12.20 -16.24 -31.82
N VAL A 245 -12.73 -15.67 -30.73
CA VAL A 245 -13.68 -16.33 -29.84
C VAL A 245 -15.04 -16.56 -30.51
N ASN A 246 -15.44 -15.66 -31.43
CA ASN A 246 -16.74 -15.74 -32.10
C ASN A 246 -16.69 -16.44 -33.48
N ASP A 247 -15.51 -16.79 -33.98
CA ASP A 247 -15.35 -17.48 -35.27
C ASP A 247 -15.58 -19.00 -35.11
N PRO A 248 -16.60 -19.59 -35.77
CA PRO A 248 -16.86 -21.04 -35.70
C PRO A 248 -15.73 -21.90 -36.30
N GLN A 249 -14.80 -21.33 -37.05
CA GLN A 249 -13.62 -22.03 -37.60
C GLN A 249 -12.46 -22.10 -36.61
N VAL A 250 -12.49 -21.34 -35.51
CA VAL A 250 -11.43 -21.38 -34.49
C VAL A 250 -11.65 -22.57 -33.57
N LEU A 251 -10.73 -23.54 -33.64
CA LEU A 251 -10.81 -24.77 -32.85
C LEU A 251 -10.24 -24.62 -31.44
N ALA A 252 -9.22 -23.78 -31.27
CA ALA A 252 -8.54 -23.59 -29.99
C ALA A 252 -7.79 -22.26 -29.95
N ILE A 253 -7.80 -21.62 -28.78
CA ILE A 253 -6.98 -20.44 -28.48
C ILE A 253 -5.99 -20.83 -27.37
N LYS A 254 -4.70 -20.64 -27.62
CA LYS A 254 -3.64 -20.86 -26.63
C LYS A 254 -2.91 -19.55 -26.39
N GLN A 255 -2.85 -19.12 -25.14
CA GLN A 255 -2.16 -17.90 -24.73
C GLN A 255 -1.45 -18.08 -23.39
N THR A 256 -0.39 -17.32 -23.18
CA THR A 256 0.32 -17.25 -21.90
C THR A 256 -0.09 -16.00 -21.16
N ILE A 257 -0.59 -16.16 -19.94
CA ILE A 257 -1.00 -15.07 -19.08
C ILE A 257 0.00 -14.98 -17.93
N TYR A 258 0.70 -13.85 -17.82
CA TYR A 258 1.65 -13.62 -16.73
C TYR A 258 1.06 -12.73 -15.63
N ARG A 259 0.70 -11.49 -15.97
CA ARG A 259 0.03 -10.55 -15.07
C ARG A 259 -1.00 -9.76 -15.85
N THR A 260 -2.25 -9.87 -15.41
CA THR A 260 -3.37 -9.09 -15.91
C THR A 260 -3.80 -8.07 -14.86
N GLY A 261 -4.50 -7.02 -15.31
CA GLY A 261 -5.20 -6.11 -14.40
C GLY A 261 -6.24 -6.87 -13.56
N ALA A 262 -6.67 -6.26 -12.45
CA ALA A 262 -7.71 -6.85 -11.60
C ALA A 262 -9.02 -7.08 -12.38
N ASP A 263 -9.35 -6.16 -13.29
CA ASP A 263 -10.51 -6.19 -14.19
C ASP A 263 -10.00 -6.16 -15.64
N SER A 264 -9.45 -7.29 -16.10
CA SER A 264 -8.82 -7.38 -17.42
C SER A 264 -9.82 -7.91 -18.45
N GLU A 265 -10.17 -7.10 -19.44
CA GLU A 265 -11.01 -7.51 -20.59
C GLU A 265 -10.47 -8.75 -21.34
N LEU A 266 -9.19 -9.10 -21.19
CA LEU A 266 -8.63 -10.37 -21.70
C LEU A 266 -9.17 -11.63 -21.02
N MET A 267 -9.72 -11.50 -19.81
CA MET A 267 -10.23 -12.61 -19.00
C MET A 267 -11.74 -12.82 -19.16
N ASP A 268 -12.43 -11.87 -19.78
CA ASP A 268 -13.87 -11.90 -20.07
C ASP A 268 -14.10 -12.50 -21.47
#